data_AF-A0A957Z213-F1
#
_entry.id   AF-A0A957Z213-F1
#
_cell.length_a   1.000
_cell.length_b   1.000
_cell.length_c   1.000
_cell.angle_alpha   90.00
_cell.angle_beta   90.00
_cell.angle_gamma   90.00
#
_symmetry.space_group_name_H-M   'P 1'
#
loop_
_entity.id
_entity.type
_entity.pdbx_description
1 polymer ?
#
loop_
_entity_poly.entity_id
_entity_poly.type
_entity_poly.pdbx_seq_one_letter_code
_entity_poly.pdbx_strand_id
1 'polypeptide(L)'
;GEYEQLRDEIYLPTRAPDYGPAEIGPAGAVIVGARGFLVAYNLFLQSDDVAVARRIARAIRQSNGGLSGVKAMGLLVNGRAQVSMNLVDFRQTPLHVVVDTVSRLAQAEGVSVAHAELIGLLPQEVVFQAAAQALKLPELTARAVVESALQLALDAQDRAVAQTIEDTGA
;
A
#
# COMPACT_ATOMS: atom_id res chain seq x y z
N GLY A 1 4.37 21.97 -0.80
CA GLY A 1 3.81 21.77 0.55
C GLY A 1 4.74 20.93 1.38
N GLU A 2 6.04 21.18 1.26
CA GLU A 2 7.09 20.47 1.98
C GLU A 2 7.69 21.45 2.99
N TYR A 3 8.93 21.23 3.44
CA TYR A 3 9.57 22.05 4.47
C TYR A 3 9.52 23.56 4.17
N GLU A 4 9.80 23.95 2.92
CA GLU A 4 9.89 25.35 2.49
C GLU A 4 8.56 26.06 2.62
N GLN A 5 7.47 25.40 2.21
CA GLN A 5 6.14 25.99 2.27
C GLN A 5 5.62 26.00 3.71
N LEU A 6 5.94 24.98 4.51
CA LEU A 6 5.57 24.95 5.92
C LEU A 6 6.20 26.12 6.69
N ARG A 7 7.46 26.48 6.38
CA ARG A 7 8.13 27.63 7.02
C ARG A 7 7.35 28.93 6.87
N ASP A 8 6.76 29.13 5.70
CA ASP A 8 6.04 30.37 5.40
C ASP A 8 4.57 30.30 5.89
N GLU A 9 4.01 29.10 6.04
CA GLU A 9 2.60 28.87 6.37
C GLU A 9 2.31 28.54 7.83
N ILE A 10 3.29 28.12 8.65
CA ILE A 10 3.06 27.61 10.02
C ILE A 10 2.39 28.63 10.96
N TYR A 11 2.57 29.92 10.69
CA TYR A 11 1.98 31.01 11.46
C TYR A 11 0.50 31.27 11.10
N LEU A 12 0.00 30.69 10.00
CA LEU A 12 -1.38 30.85 9.59
C LEU A 12 -2.31 30.07 10.55
N PRO A 13 -3.44 30.65 11.00
CA PRO A 13 -4.36 29.96 11.89
C PRO A 13 -4.89 28.63 11.33
N THR A 14 -5.01 28.51 10.02
CA THR A 14 -5.43 27.28 9.32
C THR A 14 -4.36 26.18 9.27
N ARG A 15 -3.16 26.48 9.74
CA ARG A 15 -1.97 25.62 9.74
C ARG A 15 -1.35 25.48 11.13
N ALA A 16 -2.04 25.95 12.16
CA ALA A 16 -1.61 25.79 13.54
C ALA A 16 -1.44 24.29 13.87
N PRO A 17 -0.34 23.89 14.51
CA PRO A 17 -0.12 22.49 14.87
C PRO A 17 -1.11 22.05 15.95
N ASP A 18 -1.56 20.79 15.88
CA ASP A 18 -2.39 20.19 16.94
C ASP A 18 -1.64 20.12 18.28
N TYR A 19 -0.31 19.94 18.22
CA TYR A 19 0.59 19.88 19.37
C TYR A 19 1.94 20.55 19.07
N GLY A 20 2.50 21.23 20.08
CA GLY A 20 3.78 21.94 19.98
C GLY A 20 3.64 23.40 19.53
N PRO A 21 4.74 24.17 19.52
CA PRO A 21 4.73 25.57 19.10
C PRO A 21 4.55 25.71 17.59
N ALA A 22 3.95 26.81 17.14
CA ALA A 22 3.85 27.18 15.72
C ALA A 22 5.17 27.80 15.22
N GLU A 23 6.28 27.08 15.44
CA GLU A 23 7.64 27.48 15.07
C GLU A 23 8.32 26.33 14.32
N ILE A 24 9.12 26.64 13.30
CA ILE A 24 9.84 25.64 12.52
C ILE A 24 11.35 25.74 12.77
N GLY A 25 11.92 24.69 13.34
CA GLY A 25 13.36 24.49 13.41
C GLY A 25 13.91 23.75 12.17
N PRO A 26 15.23 23.50 12.11
CA PRO A 26 15.84 22.75 11.00
C PRO A 26 15.31 21.31 10.85
N ALA A 27 14.66 20.77 11.88
CA ALA A 27 14.02 19.45 11.86
C ALA A 27 12.64 19.43 11.17
N GLY A 28 12.04 20.59 10.89
CA GLY A 28 10.70 20.67 10.28
C GLY A 28 9.57 20.37 11.28
N ALA A 29 8.50 19.78 10.78
CA ALA A 29 7.38 19.29 11.59
C ALA A 29 7.19 17.79 11.42
N VAL A 30 6.62 17.16 12.45
CA VAL A 30 6.32 15.73 12.46
C VAL A 30 4.81 15.54 12.40
N ILE A 31 4.36 14.68 11.49
CA ILE A 31 2.97 14.24 11.42
C ILE A 31 2.85 12.88 12.09
N VAL A 32 2.03 12.80 13.13
CA VAL A 32 1.68 11.55 13.81
C VAL A 32 0.21 11.25 13.53
N GLY A 33 -0.11 10.00 13.24
CA GLY A 33 -1.48 9.59 13.01
C GLY A 33 -1.65 8.08 13.00
N ALA A 34 -2.90 7.64 13.13
CA ALA A 34 -3.29 6.24 12.99
C ALA A 34 -4.10 6.07 11.69
N ARG A 35 -3.88 4.95 10.99
CA ARG A 35 -4.58 4.59 9.76
C ARG A 35 -4.68 3.08 9.64
N GLY A 36 -5.57 2.61 8.76
CA GLY A 36 -5.54 1.23 8.30
C GLY A 36 -4.22 0.89 7.62
N PHE A 37 -3.94 -0.41 7.47
CA PHE A 37 -2.77 -0.88 6.73
C PHE A 37 -2.79 -0.35 5.30
N LEU A 38 -1.62 0.05 4.80
CA LEU A 38 -1.44 0.36 3.38
C LEU A 38 -0.47 -0.64 2.76
N VAL A 39 -0.65 -0.89 1.47
CA VAL A 39 0.32 -1.64 0.66
C VAL A 39 1.00 -0.67 -0.30
N ALA A 40 2.32 -0.56 -0.18
CA ALA A 40 3.17 0.18 -1.11
C ALA A 40 3.71 -0.78 -2.17
N TYR A 41 3.21 -0.67 -3.39
CA TYR A 41 3.46 -1.62 -4.46
C TYR A 41 3.71 -0.90 -5.78
N ASN A 42 4.86 -1.13 -6.38
CA ASN A 42 5.28 -0.45 -7.60
C ASN A 42 5.32 -1.44 -8.76
N LEU A 43 4.98 -0.97 -9.96
CA LEU A 43 5.13 -1.73 -11.19
C LEU A 43 6.11 -1.02 -12.11
N PHE A 44 7.20 -1.70 -12.44
CA PHE A 44 8.15 -1.23 -13.43
C PHE A 44 7.67 -1.61 -14.82
N LEU A 45 7.80 -0.69 -15.77
CA LEU A 45 7.47 -0.92 -17.18
C LEU A 45 8.71 -1.41 -17.95
N GLN A 46 8.51 -2.11 -19.06
CA GLN A 46 9.55 -2.40 -20.05
C GLN A 46 9.79 -1.15 -20.93
N SER A 47 10.07 -0.03 -20.29
CA SER A 47 10.29 1.28 -20.92
C SER A 47 11.00 2.21 -19.95
N ASP A 48 11.72 3.20 -20.47
CA ASP A 48 12.26 4.35 -19.77
C ASP A 48 11.39 5.61 -19.93
N ASP A 49 10.29 5.53 -20.69
CA ASP A 49 9.37 6.64 -20.90
C ASP A 49 8.50 6.88 -19.65
N VAL A 50 8.96 7.78 -18.80
CA VAL A 50 8.23 8.23 -17.61
C VAL A 50 6.88 8.87 -17.94
N ALA A 51 6.68 9.40 -19.15
CA ALA A 51 5.40 9.98 -19.54
C ALA A 51 4.31 8.90 -19.62
N VAL A 52 4.64 7.68 -20.07
CA VAL A 52 3.72 6.53 -20.04
C VAL A 52 3.32 6.22 -18.60
N ALA A 53 4.31 6.08 -17.70
CA ALA A 53 4.03 5.81 -16.28
C ALA A 53 3.18 6.92 -15.63
N ARG A 54 3.41 8.19 -15.97
CA ARG A 54 2.63 9.33 -15.47
C ARG A 54 1.18 9.30 -15.97
N ARG A 55 0.95 8.95 -17.25
CA ARG A 55 -0.43 8.80 -17.79
C ARG A 55 -1.17 7.68 -17.08
N ILE A 56 -0.54 6.51 -16.93
CA ILE A 56 -1.12 5.36 -16.22
C ILE A 56 -1.42 5.71 -14.76
N ALA A 57 -0.44 6.28 -14.04
CA ALA A 57 -0.61 6.72 -12.66
C ALA A 57 -1.76 7.73 -12.52
N ARG A 58 -1.86 8.70 -13.44
CA ARG A 58 -2.95 9.68 -13.44
C ARG A 58 -4.31 9.00 -13.62
N ALA A 59 -4.41 8.00 -14.49
CA ALA A 59 -5.65 7.28 -14.78
C ALA A 59 -6.13 6.42 -13.60
N ILE A 60 -5.22 5.78 -12.86
CA ILE A 60 -5.59 4.91 -11.74
C ILE A 60 -5.75 5.65 -10.40
N ARG A 61 -5.20 6.87 -10.27
CA ARG A 61 -5.20 7.63 -9.01
C ARG A 61 -6.62 8.10 -8.66
N GLN A 62 -7.09 7.77 -7.45
CA GLN A 62 -8.42 8.14 -6.95
C GLN A 62 -8.71 9.65 -7.05
N SER A 63 -7.73 10.50 -6.72
CA SER A 63 -7.92 11.96 -6.75
C SER A 63 -8.26 12.51 -8.14
N ASN A 64 -8.05 11.70 -9.19
CA ASN A 64 -8.38 12.04 -10.57
C ASN A 64 -9.60 11.25 -11.08
N GLY A 65 -10.36 10.60 -10.19
CA GLY A 65 -11.50 9.75 -10.53
C GLY A 65 -11.14 8.31 -10.91
N GLY A 66 -9.90 7.87 -10.61
CA GLY A 66 -9.45 6.50 -10.84
C GLY A 66 -9.98 5.50 -9.83
N LEU A 67 -9.16 4.49 -9.51
CA LEU A 67 -9.52 3.40 -8.60
C LEU A 67 -9.61 3.91 -7.15
N SER A 68 -10.68 3.55 -6.45
CA SER A 68 -10.87 3.91 -5.04
C SER A 68 -9.81 3.26 -4.15
N GLY A 69 -9.31 3.98 -3.15
CA GLY A 69 -8.23 3.51 -2.29
C GLY A 69 -6.84 3.52 -2.92
N VAL A 70 -6.67 4.05 -4.16
CA VAL A 70 -5.38 4.06 -4.86
C VAL A 70 -4.81 5.47 -4.97
N LYS A 71 -3.59 5.65 -4.43
CA LYS A 71 -2.72 6.80 -4.72
C LYS A 71 -1.62 6.31 -5.66
N ALA A 72 -1.34 7.06 -6.73
CA ALA A 72 -0.33 6.67 -7.70
C ALA A 72 0.46 7.87 -8.24
N MET A 73 1.71 7.60 -8.63
CA MET A 73 2.62 8.55 -9.26
C MET A 73 3.51 7.83 -10.29
N GLY A 74 3.81 8.50 -11.41
CA GLY A 74 4.74 7.99 -12.42
C GLY A 74 6.16 8.55 -12.19
N LEU A 75 7.13 7.66 -12.04
CA LEU A 75 8.52 7.97 -11.72
C LEU A 75 9.48 7.36 -12.74
N LEU A 76 10.67 7.95 -12.85
CA LEU A 76 11.82 7.35 -13.52
C LEU A 76 12.81 6.91 -12.44
N VAL A 77 13.03 5.61 -12.31
CA VAL A 77 13.91 5.04 -11.28
C VAL A 77 14.93 4.17 -11.97
N ASN A 78 16.23 4.47 -11.79
CA ASN A 78 17.34 3.71 -12.38
C ASN A 78 17.18 3.46 -13.89
N GLY A 79 16.75 4.49 -14.63
CA GLY A 79 16.55 4.42 -16.09
C GLY A 79 15.32 3.63 -16.53
N ARG A 80 14.38 3.33 -15.63
CA ARG A 80 13.14 2.61 -15.95
C ARG A 80 11.92 3.35 -15.44
N ALA A 81 10.89 3.41 -16.27
CA ALA A 81 9.61 4.01 -15.91
C ALA A 81 8.88 3.10 -14.91
N GLN A 82 8.33 3.71 -13.86
CA GLN A 82 7.69 3.02 -12.75
C GLN A 82 6.35 3.69 -12.43
N VAL A 83 5.30 2.89 -12.31
CA VAL A 83 4.04 3.30 -11.70
C VAL A 83 4.15 2.98 -10.21
N SER A 84 4.46 4.00 -9.40
CA SER A 84 4.53 3.87 -7.95
C SER A 84 3.15 4.03 -7.32
N MET A 85 2.74 3.12 -6.45
CA MET A 85 1.38 3.08 -5.91
C MET A 85 1.34 2.80 -4.42
N ASN A 86 0.38 3.44 -3.78
CA ASN A 86 0.01 3.26 -2.39
C ASN A 86 -1.48 2.90 -2.34
N LEU A 87 -1.78 1.64 -2.01
CA LEU A 87 -3.13 1.17 -1.78
C LEU A 87 -3.47 1.45 -0.32
N VAL A 88 -4.26 2.49 -0.08
CA VAL A 88 -4.70 2.92 1.26
C VAL A 88 -5.96 2.18 1.72
N ASP A 89 -6.67 1.54 0.80
CA ASP A 89 -7.75 0.60 1.09
C ASP A 89 -7.75 -0.53 0.05
N PHE A 90 -6.98 -1.58 0.36
CA PHE A 90 -6.86 -2.76 -0.49
C PHE A 90 -8.08 -3.70 -0.39
N ARG A 91 -9.02 -3.46 0.54
CA ARG A 91 -10.26 -4.25 0.64
C ARG A 91 -11.31 -3.71 -0.32
N GLN A 92 -11.34 -2.40 -0.52
CA GLN A 92 -12.17 -1.76 -1.53
C GLN A 92 -11.66 -2.01 -2.95
N THR A 93 -10.35 -1.85 -3.17
CA THR A 93 -9.71 -2.18 -4.45
C THR A 93 -8.57 -3.17 -4.21
N PRO A 94 -8.79 -4.48 -4.44
CA PRO A 94 -7.77 -5.50 -4.26
C PRO A 94 -6.53 -5.28 -5.11
N LEU A 95 -5.36 -5.65 -4.59
CA LEU A 95 -4.08 -5.44 -5.27
C LEU A 95 -4.04 -6.06 -6.67
N HIS A 96 -4.58 -7.26 -6.85
CA HIS A 96 -4.61 -7.92 -8.16
C HIS A 96 -5.40 -7.12 -9.21
N VAL A 97 -6.50 -6.45 -8.80
CA VAL A 97 -7.28 -5.57 -9.69
C VAL A 97 -6.44 -4.37 -10.15
N VAL A 98 -5.66 -3.79 -9.23
CA VAL A 98 -4.76 -2.67 -9.57
C VAL A 98 -3.68 -3.14 -10.55
N VAL A 99 -3.06 -4.30 -10.29
CA VAL A 99 -2.01 -4.87 -11.15
C VAL A 99 -2.55 -5.18 -12.54
N ASP A 100 -3.72 -5.81 -12.65
CA ASP A 100 -4.36 -6.11 -13.94
C ASP A 100 -4.72 -4.81 -14.69
N THR A 101 -5.23 -3.81 -13.97
CA THR A 101 -5.57 -2.51 -14.56
C THR A 101 -4.35 -1.79 -15.11
N VAL A 102 -3.25 -1.74 -14.34
CA VAL A 102 -1.99 -1.14 -14.79
C VAL A 102 -1.41 -1.91 -15.98
N SER A 103 -1.43 -3.24 -15.93
CA SER A 103 -0.94 -4.09 -17.03
C SER A 103 -1.71 -3.85 -18.32
N ARG A 104 -3.04 -3.74 -18.24
CA ARG A 104 -3.89 -3.43 -19.39
C ARG A 104 -3.63 -2.02 -19.93
N LEU A 105 -3.47 -1.02 -19.07
CA LEU A 105 -3.18 0.35 -19.48
C LEU A 105 -1.78 0.46 -20.12
N ALA A 106 -0.78 -0.24 -19.56
CA ALA A 106 0.54 -0.35 -20.14
C ALA A 106 0.49 -0.95 -21.55
N GLN A 107 -0.25 -2.05 -21.73
CA GLN A 107 -0.43 -2.68 -23.04
C GLN A 107 -1.11 -1.74 -24.05
N ALA A 108 -2.11 -0.97 -23.62
CA ALA A 108 -2.77 0.03 -24.46
C ALA A 108 -1.83 1.17 -24.89
N GLU A 109 -0.80 1.44 -24.09
CA GLU A 109 0.28 2.40 -24.39
C GLU A 109 1.45 1.75 -25.15
N GLY A 110 1.33 0.48 -25.55
CA GLY A 110 2.36 -0.25 -26.33
C GLY A 110 3.55 -0.76 -25.52
N VAL A 111 3.47 -0.74 -24.18
CA VAL A 111 4.51 -1.26 -23.29
C VAL A 111 3.98 -2.40 -22.41
N SER A 112 4.86 -3.13 -21.74
CA SER A 112 4.48 -4.18 -20.80
C SER A 112 5.01 -3.90 -19.40
N VAL A 113 4.43 -4.55 -18.40
CA VAL A 113 4.99 -4.57 -17.04
C VAL A 113 6.20 -5.51 -17.03
N ALA A 114 7.32 -5.04 -16.52
CA ALA A 114 8.56 -5.79 -16.40
C ALA A 114 8.58 -6.66 -15.15
N HIS A 115 8.37 -6.03 -13.99
CA HIS A 115 8.33 -6.68 -12.69
C HIS A 115 7.64 -5.75 -11.70
N ALA A 116 7.35 -6.32 -10.53
CA ALA A 116 6.80 -5.59 -9.40
C ALA A 116 7.82 -5.42 -8.28
N GLU A 117 7.59 -4.44 -7.43
CA GLU A 117 8.36 -4.18 -6.22
C GLU A 117 7.40 -3.91 -5.06
N LEU A 118 7.54 -4.69 -3.98
CA LEU A 118 6.88 -4.43 -2.71
C LEU A 118 7.82 -3.59 -1.83
N ILE A 119 7.32 -2.49 -1.30
CA ILE A 119 8.04 -1.69 -0.31
C ILE A 119 7.55 -2.07 1.08
N GLY A 120 8.40 -2.79 1.82
CA GLY A 120 8.12 -3.24 3.18
C GLY A 120 7.26 -4.50 3.22
N LEU A 121 6.16 -4.45 3.98
CA LEU A 121 5.28 -5.60 4.24
C LEU A 121 3.88 -5.34 3.67
N LEU A 122 3.14 -6.43 3.48
CA LEU A 122 1.73 -6.39 3.12
C LEU A 122 0.93 -7.38 3.97
N PRO A 123 -0.36 -7.11 4.27
CA PRO A 123 -1.20 -8.04 5.00
C PRO A 123 -1.41 -9.35 4.22
N GLN A 124 -1.37 -10.49 4.91
CA GLN A 124 -1.51 -11.81 4.31
C GLN A 124 -2.77 -11.97 3.44
N GLU A 125 -3.88 -11.33 3.85
CA GLU A 125 -5.14 -11.32 3.09
C GLU A 125 -4.97 -10.83 1.64
N VAL A 126 -4.04 -9.91 1.38
CA VAL A 126 -3.76 -9.38 0.05
C VAL A 126 -3.11 -10.44 -0.85
N VAL A 127 -2.22 -11.28 -0.28
CA VAL A 127 -1.63 -12.42 -1.00
C VAL A 127 -2.70 -13.43 -1.36
N PHE A 128 -3.56 -13.78 -0.40
CA PHE A 128 -4.61 -14.77 -0.65
C PHE A 128 -5.64 -14.28 -1.65
N GLN A 129 -6.03 -13.01 -1.62
CA GLN A 129 -6.92 -12.44 -2.64
C GLN A 129 -6.30 -12.56 -4.05
N ALA A 130 -5.01 -12.25 -4.19
CA ALA A 130 -4.32 -12.38 -5.47
C ALA A 130 -4.17 -13.84 -5.92
N ALA A 131 -3.81 -14.74 -5.01
CA ALA A 131 -3.67 -16.16 -5.29
C ALA A 131 -5.03 -16.82 -5.63
N ALA A 132 -6.10 -16.46 -4.91
CA ALA A 132 -7.46 -16.90 -5.16
C ALA A 132 -7.88 -16.55 -6.59
N GLN A 133 -7.62 -15.30 -7.03
CA GLN A 133 -7.91 -14.84 -8.37
C GLN A 133 -7.07 -15.59 -9.43
N ALA A 134 -5.76 -15.71 -9.22
CA ALA A 134 -4.85 -16.33 -10.18
C ALA A 134 -5.10 -17.84 -10.36
N LEU A 135 -5.41 -18.55 -9.27
CA LEU A 135 -5.64 -19.99 -9.26
C LEU A 135 -7.11 -20.37 -9.48
N LYS A 136 -8.02 -19.40 -9.56
CA LYS A 136 -9.48 -19.60 -9.64
C LYS A 136 -10.03 -20.39 -8.44
N LEU A 137 -9.55 -20.06 -7.25
CA LEU A 137 -9.94 -20.65 -5.98
C LEU A 137 -10.67 -19.60 -5.12
N PRO A 138 -11.97 -19.34 -5.34
CA PRO A 138 -12.70 -18.25 -4.66
C PRO A 138 -12.80 -18.44 -3.13
N GLU A 139 -12.64 -19.67 -2.64
CA GLU A 139 -12.68 -20.01 -1.22
C GLU A 139 -11.28 -20.16 -0.60
N LEU A 140 -10.22 -19.74 -1.29
CA LEU A 140 -8.86 -19.81 -0.76
C LEU A 140 -8.73 -18.88 0.45
N THR A 141 -8.51 -19.48 1.62
CA THR A 141 -8.29 -18.79 2.89
C THR A 141 -7.01 -19.32 3.55
N ALA A 142 -6.58 -18.64 4.62
CA ALA A 142 -5.46 -19.08 5.47
C ALA A 142 -5.60 -20.55 5.93
N ARG A 143 -6.82 -21.07 6.07
CA ARG A 143 -7.06 -22.46 6.51
C ARG A 143 -6.73 -23.50 5.44
N ALA A 144 -6.71 -23.11 4.17
CA ALA A 144 -6.40 -24.00 3.06
C ALA A 144 -4.90 -23.98 2.67
N VAL A 145 -4.06 -23.30 3.45
CA VAL A 145 -2.61 -23.20 3.25
C VAL A 145 -1.92 -23.79 4.48
N VAL A 146 -1.08 -24.80 4.27
CA VAL A 146 -0.50 -25.63 5.36
C VAL A 146 0.19 -24.78 6.43
N GLU A 147 1.08 -23.89 6.03
CA GLU A 147 1.86 -23.03 6.94
C GLU A 147 0.96 -22.10 7.74
N SER A 148 -0.10 -21.59 7.10
CA SER A 148 -1.05 -20.67 7.74
C SER A 148 -2.00 -21.41 8.68
N ALA A 149 -2.46 -22.60 8.30
CA ALA A 149 -3.24 -23.47 9.16
C ALA A 149 -2.43 -23.92 10.40
N LEU A 150 -1.15 -24.23 10.22
CA LEU A 150 -0.25 -24.57 11.32
C LEU A 150 -0.06 -23.38 12.27
N GLN A 151 0.22 -22.18 11.75
CA GLN A 151 0.35 -20.98 12.60
C GLN A 151 -0.92 -20.71 13.39
N LEU A 152 -2.09 -20.80 12.76
CA LEU A 152 -3.38 -20.64 13.45
C LEU A 152 -3.60 -21.68 14.55
N ALA A 153 -3.15 -22.91 14.35
CA ALA A 153 -3.23 -23.97 15.35
C ALA A 153 -2.27 -23.70 16.54
N LEU A 154 -1.04 -23.27 16.26
CA LEU A 154 -0.06 -22.88 17.28
C LEU A 154 -0.58 -21.69 18.11
N ASP A 155 -1.08 -20.64 17.45
CA ASP A 155 -1.66 -19.47 18.13
C ASP A 155 -2.89 -19.83 18.98
N ALA A 156 -3.65 -20.85 18.57
CA ALA A 156 -4.79 -21.34 19.35
C ALA A 156 -4.32 -22.13 20.59
N GLN A 157 -3.27 -22.94 20.44
CA GLN A 157 -2.66 -23.68 21.54
C GLN A 157 -2.05 -22.73 22.58
N ASP A 158 -1.30 -21.72 22.16
CA ASP A 158 -0.68 -20.73 23.04
C ASP A 158 -1.73 -19.96 23.85
N ARG A 159 -2.83 -19.58 23.20
CA ARG A 159 -3.98 -18.93 23.88
C ARG A 159 -4.65 -19.84 24.90
N ALA A 160 -4.83 -21.13 24.57
CA ALA A 160 -5.41 -22.09 25.51
C ALA A 160 -4.51 -22.30 26.75
N VAL A 161 -3.19 -22.34 26.56
CA VAL A 161 -2.22 -22.42 27.66
C VAL A 161 -2.26 -21.16 28.52
N ALA A 162 -2.25 -19.97 27.90
CA ALA A 162 -2.32 -18.70 28.63
C ALA A 162 -3.61 -18.59 29.48
N GLN A 163 -4.76 -18.95 28.91
CA GLN A 163 -6.04 -18.98 29.65
C GLN A 163 -5.99 -19.96 30.83
N THR A 164 -5.37 -21.13 30.64
CA THR A 164 -5.22 -22.12 31.72
C THR A 164 -4.38 -21.55 32.87
N ILE A 165 -3.29 -20.82 32.57
CA ILE A 165 -2.45 -20.21 33.60
C ILE A 165 -3.24 -19.14 34.38
N GLU A 166 -3.99 -18.27 33.69
CA GLU A 166 -4.84 -17.26 34.32
C GLU A 166 -5.92 -17.88 35.22
N ASP A 167 -6.59 -18.94 34.76
CA ASP A 167 -7.67 -19.61 35.50
C ASP A 167 -7.17 -20.39 36.73
N THR A 168 -5.90 -20.84 36.73
CA THR A 168 -5.32 -21.64 37.82
C THR A 168 -4.66 -20.79 38.92
N GLY A 169 -4.61 -19.46 38.76
CA GLY A 169 -4.16 -18.52 39.79
C GLY A 169 -2.70 -18.70 40.25
N ALA A 170 -1.80 -19.03 39.32
CA ALA A 170 -0.35 -19.08 39.56
C ALA A 170 0.30 -17.69 39.44
#